data_AF-A0A960T9F0-F1
#
_entry.id   AF-A0A960T9F0-F1
#
_cell.length_a   1.000
_cell.length_b   1.000
_cell.length_c   1.000
_cell.angle_alpha   90.00
_cell.angle_beta   90.00
_cell.angle_gamma   90.00
#
_symmetry.space_group_name_H-M   'P 1'
#
loop_
_entity.id
_entity.type
_entity.pdbx_description
1 polymer ?
#
loop_
_entity_poly.entity_id
_entity_poly.type
_entity_poly.pdbx_seq_one_letter_code
_entity_poly.pdbx_strand_id
1 'polypeptide(L)'
;MTTDENNTLHPRGWTARSQDQWLRKNKETVLTETLRGRRALEGELGSLIELLSWMRAEVANSGDDLAVRLLHFPAILEKIEREQGELRSAASEQMESTKDLATVSEGLDAVAHEISRALERGRGSARKAKDGGGEIKESILNLHEISRGIAQESEQIRSMNDTLGQEMGALSEVLAEVEKRITHVKGLSEQTNMLALNASIEAARAGEYGHGFAVVADGVSDLAAKSSDAVKSIERALESMNKKFASWVERASGQIEQTNKINQSVQDLEHIIESNSSFVKTVQTEIDATTDSYLELEQQIQEIKKTTSVISDSAGQISGKAEYIHETADKIREDIGVLDKQVSHSVEMITNQNPEWLLEFLKRRRRDHLKWMTEVDQAIQAGEAARLPQLDHRKCNMGLWIYKSIVRSEEQKLVHGAIEEPHQRLHATARSIAEALRDGRKQEVGELREKLQEVFEEIARRFNDYEFYLEKLVIGDAMKKGQEN
;
A
#
# COMPACT_ATOMS: atom_id res chain seq x y z
N MET A 1 33.43 -40.03 -66.21
CA MET A 1 34.77 -40.35 -66.76
C MET A 1 35.51 -41.05 -65.62
N THR A 2 35.82 -42.33 -65.63
CA THR A 2 36.10 -43.30 -66.69
C THR A 2 35.36 -44.61 -66.41
N THR A 3 34.69 -45.13 -67.43
CA THR A 3 34.02 -46.44 -67.50
C THR A 3 35.06 -47.55 -67.60
N ASP A 4 35.08 -48.47 -66.64
CA ASP A 4 35.85 -49.72 -66.73
C ASP A 4 34.89 -50.85 -67.16
N GLU A 5 34.66 -50.92 -68.47
CA GLU A 5 34.02 -52.06 -69.14
C GLU A 5 35.10 -53.12 -69.43
N ASN A 6 35.20 -54.17 -68.60
CA ASN A 6 35.57 -55.52 -69.06
C ASN A 6 35.59 -56.54 -67.92
N ASN A 7 34.41 -57.01 -67.50
CA ASN A 7 34.33 -58.32 -66.86
C ASN A 7 33.05 -59.06 -67.27
N THR A 8 32.89 -59.25 -68.58
CA THR A 8 31.93 -60.22 -69.13
C THR A 8 32.63 -61.57 -69.26
N LEU A 9 32.43 -62.43 -68.25
CA LEU A 9 32.91 -63.83 -68.22
C LEU A 9 32.16 -64.76 -69.20
N HIS A 10 31.80 -64.29 -70.42
CA HIS A 10 31.23 -65.15 -71.46
C HIS A 10 31.52 -64.62 -72.89
N PRO A 11 32.42 -65.29 -73.65
CA PRO A 11 32.58 -65.05 -75.09
C PRO A 11 31.42 -65.65 -75.89
N ARG A 12 30.90 -64.92 -76.89
CA ARG A 12 29.84 -65.39 -77.81
C ARG A 12 30.34 -66.58 -78.66
N GLY A 13 29.65 -67.72 -78.58
CA GLY A 13 29.89 -68.89 -79.47
C GLY A 13 29.99 -70.27 -78.79
N TRP A 14 29.20 -70.54 -77.73
CA TRP A 14 29.28 -71.81 -76.99
C TRP A 14 28.17 -72.79 -77.39
N THR A 15 28.54 -74.06 -77.57
CA THR A 15 27.60 -75.19 -77.73
C THR A 15 27.52 -75.95 -76.40
N ALA A 16 26.44 -76.70 -76.14
CA ALA A 16 26.22 -77.38 -74.85
C ALA A 16 27.39 -78.29 -74.39
N ARG A 17 28.20 -78.83 -75.33
CA ARG A 17 29.42 -79.59 -75.01
C ARG A 17 30.55 -78.74 -74.44
N SER A 18 30.72 -77.48 -74.86
CA SER A 18 31.78 -76.60 -74.36
C SER A 18 31.49 -76.05 -72.96
N GLN A 19 30.20 -75.93 -72.62
CA GLN A 19 29.75 -75.50 -71.29
C GLN A 19 30.03 -76.54 -70.21
N ASP A 20 29.76 -77.81 -70.52
CA ASP A 20 29.98 -78.93 -69.60
C ASP A 20 31.48 -79.22 -69.36
N GLN A 21 32.31 -79.03 -70.39
CA GLN A 21 33.75 -79.20 -70.29
C GLN A 21 34.42 -78.03 -69.53
N TRP A 22 33.92 -76.80 -69.68
CA TRP A 22 34.38 -75.65 -68.92
C TRP A 22 33.93 -75.70 -67.45
N LEU A 23 32.68 -76.10 -67.19
CA LEU A 23 32.17 -76.29 -65.83
C LEU A 23 32.92 -77.41 -65.09
N ARG A 24 33.32 -78.50 -65.78
CA ARG A 24 34.19 -79.52 -65.17
C ARG A 24 35.59 -79.01 -64.87
N LYS A 25 36.18 -78.22 -65.77
CA LYS A 25 37.55 -77.69 -65.61
C LYS A 25 37.65 -76.57 -64.57
N ASN A 26 36.58 -75.82 -64.37
CA ASN A 26 36.52 -74.69 -63.43
C ASN A 26 35.59 -74.97 -62.23
N LYS A 27 35.23 -76.25 -62.00
CA LYS A 27 34.27 -76.66 -60.98
C LYS A 27 34.69 -76.18 -59.59
N GLU A 28 35.96 -76.36 -59.24
CA GLU A 28 36.49 -75.90 -57.96
C GLU A 28 36.44 -74.38 -57.86
N THR A 29 36.89 -73.64 -58.88
CA THR A 29 36.89 -72.17 -58.86
C THR A 29 35.48 -71.60 -58.72
N VAL A 30 34.52 -72.11 -59.49
CA VAL A 30 33.12 -71.69 -59.41
C VAL A 30 32.51 -72.05 -58.06
N LEU A 31 32.77 -73.25 -57.52
CA LEU A 31 32.32 -73.61 -56.16
C LEU A 31 32.94 -72.71 -55.10
N THR A 32 34.23 -72.37 -55.23
CA THR A 32 34.96 -71.59 -54.22
C THR A 32 34.50 -70.14 -54.25
N GLU A 33 34.26 -69.58 -55.44
CA GLU A 33 33.71 -68.23 -55.60
C GLU A 33 32.24 -68.13 -55.19
N THR A 34 31.40 -69.13 -55.50
CA THR A 34 30.02 -69.15 -55.00
C THR A 34 29.94 -69.38 -53.49
N LEU A 35 30.82 -70.21 -52.90
CA LEU A 35 30.91 -70.38 -51.44
C LEU A 35 31.48 -69.13 -50.76
N ARG A 36 32.45 -68.45 -51.37
CA ARG A 36 33.01 -67.19 -50.86
C ARG A 36 32.00 -66.04 -50.97
N GLY A 37 31.26 -65.96 -52.08
CA GLY A 37 30.16 -65.00 -52.26
C GLY A 37 29.01 -65.25 -51.28
N ARG A 38 28.68 -66.52 -51.01
CA ARG A 38 27.69 -66.90 -49.97
C ARG A 38 28.15 -66.51 -48.58
N ARG A 39 29.41 -66.79 -48.19
CA ARG A 39 29.96 -66.39 -46.89
C ARG A 39 30.07 -64.87 -46.73
N ALA A 40 30.36 -64.14 -47.81
CA ALA A 40 30.38 -62.68 -47.79
C ALA A 40 28.95 -62.11 -47.61
N LEU A 41 27.97 -62.65 -48.34
CA LEU A 41 26.54 -62.31 -48.15
C LEU A 41 26.04 -62.68 -46.74
N GLU A 42 26.44 -63.83 -46.19
CA GLU A 42 26.11 -64.23 -44.81
C GLU A 42 26.73 -63.27 -43.77
N GLY A 43 27.96 -62.79 -44.00
CA GLY A 43 28.61 -61.81 -43.13
C GLY A 43 27.98 -60.41 -43.21
N GLU A 44 27.62 -59.96 -44.41
CA GLU A 44 26.90 -58.69 -44.62
C GLU A 44 25.49 -58.75 -44.03
N LEU A 45 24.76 -59.88 -44.18
CA LEU A 45 23.47 -60.08 -43.51
C LEU A 45 23.60 -60.08 -41.99
N GLY A 46 24.64 -60.73 -41.45
CA GLY A 46 24.92 -60.78 -40.02
C GLY A 46 25.13 -59.39 -39.41
N SER A 47 25.96 -58.56 -40.05
CA SER A 47 26.20 -57.18 -39.59
C SER A 47 24.96 -56.27 -39.70
N LEU A 48 24.11 -56.48 -40.70
CA LEU A 48 22.84 -55.74 -40.84
C LEU A 48 21.82 -56.15 -39.78
N ILE A 49 21.78 -57.44 -39.41
CA ILE A 49 20.97 -57.96 -38.30
C ILE A 49 21.44 -57.40 -36.95
N GLU A 50 22.76 -57.33 -36.71
CA GLU A 50 23.31 -56.72 -35.50
C GLU A 50 22.97 -55.23 -35.39
N LEU A 51 23.10 -54.49 -36.50
CA LEU A 51 22.73 -53.07 -36.55
C LEU A 51 21.23 -52.86 -36.28
N LEU A 52 20.37 -53.67 -36.88
CA LEU A 52 18.92 -53.61 -36.63
C LEU A 52 18.57 -54.00 -35.19
N SER A 53 19.26 -54.97 -34.61
CA SER A 53 19.08 -55.36 -33.21
C SER A 53 19.50 -54.24 -32.25
N TRP A 54 20.62 -53.58 -32.53
CA TRP A 54 21.09 -52.41 -31.80
C TRP A 54 20.13 -51.23 -31.92
N MET A 55 19.70 -50.88 -33.15
CA MET A 55 18.72 -49.80 -33.38
C MET A 55 17.41 -50.07 -32.64
N ARG A 56 16.93 -51.32 -32.63
CA ARG A 56 15.73 -51.72 -31.90
C ARG A 56 15.91 -51.57 -30.38
N ALA A 57 17.07 -51.95 -29.84
CA ALA A 57 17.38 -51.78 -28.43
C ALA A 57 17.42 -50.29 -28.03
N GLU A 58 17.95 -49.43 -28.89
CA GLU A 58 18.02 -47.98 -28.65
C GLU A 58 16.63 -47.30 -28.74
N VAL A 59 15.80 -47.69 -29.70
CA VAL A 59 14.40 -47.22 -29.81
C VAL A 59 13.57 -47.67 -28.60
N ALA A 60 13.78 -48.88 -28.10
CA ALA A 60 13.15 -49.33 -26.86
C ALA A 60 13.62 -48.53 -25.63
N ASN A 61 14.92 -48.25 -25.51
CA ASN A 61 15.47 -47.48 -24.40
C ASN A 61 14.94 -46.05 -24.37
N SER A 62 14.85 -45.42 -25.53
CA SER A 62 14.30 -44.07 -25.69
C SER A 62 12.79 -44.03 -25.50
N GLY A 63 12.06 -45.06 -25.94
CA GLY A 63 10.62 -45.21 -25.69
C GLY A 63 10.26 -45.37 -24.21
N ASP A 64 11.04 -46.17 -23.46
CA ASP A 64 10.84 -46.36 -22.02
C ASP A 64 11.14 -45.09 -21.22
N ASP A 65 12.27 -44.42 -21.49
CA ASP A 65 12.62 -43.16 -20.83
C ASP A 65 11.59 -42.06 -21.13
N LEU A 66 11.08 -42.00 -22.37
CA LEU A 66 10.03 -41.09 -22.77
C LEU A 66 8.69 -41.41 -22.09
N ALA A 67 8.32 -42.69 -21.97
CA ALA A 67 7.11 -43.11 -21.26
C ALA A 67 7.14 -42.71 -19.77
N VAL A 68 8.29 -42.89 -19.10
CA VAL A 68 8.47 -42.45 -17.71
C VAL A 68 8.34 -40.94 -17.58
N ARG A 69 8.94 -40.17 -18.50
CA ARG A 69 8.82 -38.71 -18.49
C ARG A 69 7.38 -38.25 -18.71
N LEU A 70 6.65 -38.87 -19.64
CA LEU A 70 5.24 -38.59 -19.90
C LEU A 70 4.35 -38.79 -18.66
N LEU A 71 4.67 -39.76 -17.79
CA LEU A 71 3.92 -39.98 -16.53
C LEU A 71 4.08 -38.86 -15.50
N HIS A 72 5.14 -38.06 -15.57
CA HIS A 72 5.39 -36.96 -14.63
C HIS A 72 4.75 -35.64 -15.08
N PHE A 73 4.43 -35.48 -16.37
CA PHE A 73 3.89 -34.23 -16.91
C PHE A 73 2.52 -33.80 -16.37
N PRO A 74 1.53 -34.69 -16.10
CA PRO A 74 0.25 -34.28 -15.55
C PRO A 74 0.38 -33.53 -14.22
N ALA A 75 1.29 -33.97 -13.34
CA ALA A 75 1.55 -33.30 -12.06
C ALA A 75 2.22 -31.92 -12.25
N ILE A 76 3.05 -31.77 -13.28
CA ILE A 76 3.67 -30.48 -13.64
C ILE A 76 2.60 -29.51 -14.16
N LEU A 77 1.69 -29.99 -15.03
CA LEU A 77 0.58 -29.19 -15.56
C LEU A 77 -0.38 -28.74 -14.45
N GLU A 78 -0.74 -29.62 -13.52
CA GLU A 78 -1.57 -29.27 -12.36
C GLU A 78 -0.91 -28.18 -11.49
N LYS A 79 0.41 -28.25 -11.29
CA LYS A 79 1.17 -27.20 -10.60
C LYS A 79 1.12 -25.87 -11.36
N ILE A 80 1.27 -25.88 -12.68
CA ILE A 80 1.19 -24.69 -13.53
C ILE A 80 -0.21 -24.07 -13.46
N GLU A 81 -1.27 -24.88 -13.49
CA GLU A 81 -2.65 -24.39 -13.40
C GLU A 81 -2.95 -23.74 -12.04
N ARG A 82 -2.45 -24.33 -10.94
CA ARG A 82 -2.56 -23.73 -9.61
C ARG A 82 -1.86 -22.37 -9.55
N GLU A 83 -0.61 -22.30 -10.02
CA GLU A 83 0.16 -21.05 -10.05
C GLU A 83 -0.49 -19.99 -10.96
N GLN A 84 -1.12 -20.38 -12.07
CA GLN A 84 -1.91 -19.46 -12.91
C GLN A 84 -3.15 -18.91 -12.20
N GLY A 85 -3.87 -19.76 -11.46
CA GLY A 85 -5.02 -19.34 -10.65
C GLY A 85 -4.61 -18.28 -9.63
N GLU A 86 -3.51 -18.53 -8.91
CA GLU A 86 -2.92 -17.59 -7.95
C GLU A 86 -2.52 -16.26 -8.62
N LEU A 87 -1.89 -16.30 -9.80
CA LEU A 87 -1.52 -15.10 -10.56
C LEU A 87 -2.73 -14.28 -11.02
N ARG A 88 -3.80 -14.92 -11.49
CA ARG A 88 -5.04 -14.24 -11.90
C ARG A 88 -5.73 -13.57 -10.72
N SER A 89 -5.83 -14.27 -9.60
CA SER A 89 -6.40 -13.71 -8.36
C SER A 89 -5.58 -12.51 -7.87
N ALA A 90 -4.25 -12.62 -7.83
CA ALA A 90 -3.36 -11.52 -7.43
C ALA A 90 -3.49 -10.30 -8.37
N ALA A 91 -3.55 -10.52 -9.69
CA ALA A 91 -3.76 -9.45 -10.65
C ALA A 91 -5.12 -8.74 -10.46
N SER A 92 -6.18 -9.51 -10.19
CA SER A 92 -7.52 -8.94 -9.91
C SER A 92 -7.54 -8.11 -8.63
N GLU A 93 -6.94 -8.61 -7.53
CA GLU A 93 -6.82 -7.88 -6.27
C GLU A 93 -6.01 -6.59 -6.43
N GLN A 94 -4.94 -6.65 -7.23
CA GLN A 94 -4.13 -5.47 -7.56
C GLN A 94 -4.92 -4.44 -8.39
N MET A 95 -5.78 -4.87 -9.32
CA MET A 95 -6.67 -3.97 -10.07
C MET A 95 -7.72 -3.32 -9.17
N GLU A 96 -8.30 -4.06 -8.23
CA GLU A 96 -9.23 -3.51 -7.24
C GLU A 96 -8.54 -2.47 -6.34
N SER A 97 -7.37 -2.81 -5.81
CA SER A 97 -6.53 -1.87 -5.03
C SER A 97 -6.16 -0.61 -5.81
N THR A 98 -5.92 -0.74 -7.11
CA THR A 98 -5.65 0.39 -8.01
C THR A 98 -6.85 1.33 -8.14
N LYS A 99 -8.06 0.76 -8.22
CA LYS A 99 -9.30 1.53 -8.27
C LYS A 99 -9.51 2.31 -6.97
N ASP A 100 -9.27 1.67 -5.83
CA ASP A 100 -9.35 2.33 -4.53
C ASP A 100 -8.33 3.46 -4.41
N LEU A 101 -7.09 3.24 -4.85
CA LEU A 101 -6.04 4.27 -4.91
C LEU A 101 -6.44 5.44 -5.82
N ALA A 102 -7.11 5.19 -6.93
CA ALA A 102 -7.62 6.25 -7.81
C ALA A 102 -8.68 7.10 -7.10
N THR A 103 -9.64 6.47 -6.42
CA THR A 103 -10.65 7.19 -5.61
C THR A 103 -10.02 7.97 -4.46
N VAL A 104 -9.04 7.41 -3.76
CA VAL A 104 -8.28 8.13 -2.73
C VAL A 104 -7.55 9.33 -3.35
N SER A 105 -6.94 9.17 -4.51
CA SER A 105 -6.26 10.27 -5.21
C SER A 105 -7.21 11.39 -5.60
N GLU A 106 -8.45 11.09 -6.03
CA GLU A 106 -9.47 12.10 -6.32
C GLU A 106 -9.90 12.84 -5.04
N GLY A 107 -10.05 12.11 -3.92
CA GLY A 107 -10.33 12.69 -2.61
C GLY A 107 -9.21 13.64 -2.14
N LEU A 108 -7.95 13.23 -2.31
CA LEU A 108 -6.80 14.07 -1.98
C LEU A 108 -6.72 15.34 -2.86
N ASP A 109 -7.07 15.23 -4.15
CA ASP A 109 -7.14 16.38 -5.06
C ASP A 109 -8.18 17.41 -4.58
N ALA A 110 -9.36 16.94 -4.13
CA ALA A 110 -10.38 17.81 -3.55
C ALA A 110 -9.91 18.50 -2.26
N VAL A 111 -9.22 17.77 -1.38
CA VAL A 111 -8.63 18.31 -0.14
C VAL A 111 -7.56 19.36 -0.46
N ALA A 112 -6.68 19.09 -1.43
CA ALA A 112 -5.67 20.06 -1.88
C ALA A 112 -6.34 21.36 -2.38
N HIS A 113 -7.40 21.25 -3.20
CA HIS A 113 -8.16 22.41 -3.65
C HIS A 113 -8.84 23.18 -2.50
N GLU A 114 -9.26 22.52 -1.44
CA GLU A 114 -9.82 23.17 -0.25
C GLU A 114 -8.75 23.92 0.54
N ILE A 115 -7.57 23.31 0.73
CA ILE A 115 -6.41 23.93 1.38
C ILE A 115 -5.97 25.17 0.60
N SER A 116 -5.87 25.09 -0.72
CA SER A 116 -5.51 26.22 -1.59
C SER A 116 -6.49 27.40 -1.40
N ARG A 117 -7.80 27.13 -1.35
CA ARG A 117 -8.82 28.15 -1.05
C ARG A 117 -8.71 28.69 0.37
N ALA A 118 -8.37 27.86 1.35
CA ALA A 118 -8.15 28.29 2.73
C ALA A 118 -6.92 29.21 2.84
N LEU A 119 -5.81 28.89 2.16
CA LEU A 119 -4.61 29.71 2.07
C LEU A 119 -4.91 31.09 1.46
N GLU A 120 -5.66 31.14 0.37
CA GLU A 120 -6.02 32.42 -0.27
C GLU A 120 -6.88 33.29 0.67
N ARG A 121 -7.85 32.69 1.36
CA ARG A 121 -8.64 33.40 2.39
C ARG A 121 -7.77 33.85 3.56
N GLY A 122 -6.83 33.03 4.01
CA GLY A 122 -5.88 33.35 5.07
C GLY A 122 -5.02 34.56 4.70
N ARG A 123 -4.43 34.56 3.50
CA ARG A 123 -3.63 35.68 2.95
C ARG A 123 -4.46 36.95 2.85
N GLY A 124 -5.70 36.85 2.36
CA GLY A 124 -6.62 37.97 2.29
C GLY A 124 -6.92 38.58 3.67
N SER A 125 -7.17 37.74 4.67
CA SER A 125 -7.43 38.17 6.06
C SER A 125 -6.20 38.80 6.70
N ALA A 126 -5.01 38.19 6.55
CA ALA A 126 -3.75 38.73 7.06
C ALA A 126 -3.45 40.11 6.46
N ARG A 127 -3.69 40.29 5.16
CA ARG A 127 -3.55 41.59 4.49
C ARG A 127 -4.53 42.63 5.05
N LYS A 128 -5.81 42.29 5.20
CA LYS A 128 -6.80 43.21 5.80
C LYS A 128 -6.44 43.60 7.23
N ALA A 129 -5.97 42.67 8.05
CA ALA A 129 -5.53 42.94 9.41
C ALA A 129 -4.28 43.85 9.46
N LYS A 130 -3.37 43.68 8.50
CA LYS A 130 -2.20 44.56 8.32
C LYS A 130 -2.62 45.97 7.91
N ASP A 131 -3.49 46.09 6.92
CA ASP A 131 -3.96 47.38 6.40
C ASP A 131 -4.75 48.13 7.50
N GLY A 132 -5.68 47.46 8.18
CA GLY A 132 -6.41 48.03 9.32
C GLY A 132 -5.49 48.39 10.51
N GLY A 133 -4.43 47.60 10.75
CA GLY A 133 -3.39 47.97 11.71
C GLY A 133 -2.63 49.23 11.31
N GLY A 134 -2.45 49.48 10.01
CA GLY A 134 -1.90 50.73 9.48
C GLY A 134 -2.80 51.94 9.75
N GLU A 135 -4.10 51.81 9.49
CA GLU A 135 -5.10 52.87 9.74
C GLU A 135 -5.21 53.22 11.24
N ILE A 136 -5.22 52.21 12.11
CA ILE A 136 -5.23 52.43 13.55
C ILE A 136 -3.93 53.10 14.00
N LYS A 137 -2.77 52.70 13.45
CA LYS A 137 -1.48 53.36 13.76
C LYS A 137 -1.50 54.84 13.39
N GLU A 138 -2.05 55.20 12.24
CA GLU A 138 -2.24 56.60 11.85
C GLU A 138 -3.18 57.33 12.81
N SER A 139 -4.28 56.68 13.21
CA SER A 139 -5.21 57.22 14.21
C SER A 139 -4.55 57.46 15.57
N ILE A 140 -3.64 56.58 16.01
CA ILE A 140 -2.84 56.77 17.25
C ILE A 140 -1.93 57.99 17.12
N LEU A 141 -1.27 58.20 15.98
CA LEU A 141 -0.43 59.38 15.76
C LEU A 141 -1.26 60.68 15.90
N ASN A 142 -2.44 60.70 15.29
CA ASN A 142 -3.38 61.82 15.41
C ASN A 142 -3.85 62.02 16.86
N LEU A 143 -4.20 60.93 17.56
CA LEU A 143 -4.59 60.98 18.97
C LEU A 143 -3.46 61.45 19.89
N HIS A 144 -2.21 61.12 19.58
CA HIS A 144 -1.06 61.59 20.35
C HIS A 144 -0.84 63.09 20.16
N GLU A 145 -1.06 63.62 18.95
CA GLU A 145 -1.07 65.06 18.69
C GLU A 145 -2.19 65.76 19.47
N ILE A 146 -3.42 65.22 19.41
CA ILE A 146 -4.56 65.73 20.17
C ILE A 146 -4.26 65.68 21.68
N SER A 147 -3.75 64.56 22.19
CA SER A 147 -3.43 64.41 23.61
C SER A 147 -2.35 65.39 24.07
N ARG A 148 -1.33 65.62 23.24
CA ARG A 148 -0.32 66.65 23.51
C ARG A 148 -0.94 68.05 23.58
N GLY A 149 -1.87 68.37 22.67
CA GLY A 149 -2.64 69.61 22.71
C GLY A 149 -3.46 69.74 24.00
N ILE A 150 -4.20 68.70 24.38
CA ILE A 150 -4.99 68.66 25.61
C ILE A 150 -4.10 68.77 26.86
N ALA A 151 -2.91 68.15 26.86
CA ALA A 151 -1.97 68.26 27.97
C ALA A 151 -1.44 69.70 28.13
N GLN A 152 -1.17 70.40 27.03
CA GLN A 152 -0.81 71.82 27.05
C GLN A 152 -1.96 72.70 27.55
N GLU A 153 -3.18 72.48 27.07
CA GLU A 153 -4.37 73.17 27.57
C GLU A 153 -4.61 72.89 29.05
N SER A 154 -4.42 71.65 29.50
CA SER A 154 -4.56 71.25 30.91
C SER A 154 -3.52 71.90 31.80
N GLU A 155 -2.29 72.09 31.32
CA GLU A 155 -1.26 72.84 32.05
C GLU A 155 -1.64 74.32 32.16
N GLN A 156 -2.14 74.92 31.08
CA GLN A 156 -2.66 76.29 31.12
C GLN A 156 -3.84 76.43 32.08
N ILE A 157 -4.79 75.48 32.06
CA ILE A 157 -5.93 75.47 32.97
C ILE A 157 -5.46 75.29 34.40
N ARG A 158 -4.50 74.39 34.68
CA ARG A 158 -3.92 74.20 36.02
C ARG A 158 -3.27 75.48 36.53
N SER A 159 -2.44 76.14 35.72
CA SER A 159 -1.81 77.42 36.08
C SER A 159 -2.85 78.53 36.32
N MET A 160 -3.86 78.61 35.45
CA MET A 160 -5.00 79.51 35.63
C MET A 160 -5.80 79.15 36.88
N ASN A 161 -5.88 77.87 37.22
CA ASN A 161 -6.54 77.36 38.41
C ASN A 161 -5.85 77.73 39.70
N ASP A 162 -4.53 77.59 39.73
CA ASP A 162 -3.72 77.98 40.87
C ASP A 162 -3.80 79.49 41.09
N THR A 163 -3.71 80.27 40.00
CA THR A 163 -3.83 81.73 40.04
C THR A 163 -5.22 82.15 40.53
N LEU A 164 -6.29 81.60 39.94
CA LEU A 164 -7.64 81.93 40.36
C LEU A 164 -7.91 81.42 41.79
N GLY A 165 -7.36 80.28 42.20
CA GLY A 165 -7.45 79.78 43.56
C GLY A 165 -6.83 80.74 44.59
N GLN A 166 -5.70 81.37 44.25
CA GLN A 166 -5.08 82.42 45.06
C GLN A 166 -5.94 83.69 45.11
N GLU A 167 -6.38 84.18 43.94
CA GLU A 167 -7.28 85.34 43.85
C GLU A 167 -8.60 85.10 44.57
N MET A 168 -9.09 83.86 44.53
CA MET A 168 -10.28 83.39 45.21
C MET A 168 -10.14 83.39 46.73
N GLY A 169 -9.00 82.93 47.24
CA GLY A 169 -8.70 82.99 48.67
C GLY A 169 -8.72 84.43 49.17
N ALA A 170 -8.06 85.34 48.42
CA ALA A 170 -8.08 86.77 48.72
C ALA A 170 -9.49 87.37 48.63
N LEU A 171 -10.26 87.00 47.60
CA LEU A 171 -11.64 87.47 47.43
C LEU A 171 -12.55 86.95 48.55
N SER A 172 -12.40 85.70 48.99
CA SER A 172 -13.17 85.12 50.09
C SER A 172 -12.96 85.89 51.39
N GLU A 173 -11.72 86.33 51.66
CA GLU A 173 -11.38 87.17 52.81
C GLU A 173 -12.05 88.56 52.72
N VAL A 174 -12.05 89.16 51.52
CA VAL A 174 -12.78 90.42 51.25
C VAL A 174 -14.29 90.24 51.40
N LEU A 175 -14.86 89.14 50.89
CA LEU A 175 -16.30 88.86 50.97
C LEU A 175 -16.74 88.64 52.41
N ALA A 176 -15.95 87.95 53.23
CA ALA A 176 -16.23 87.78 54.65
C ALA A 176 -16.27 89.13 55.38
N GLU A 177 -15.34 90.04 55.04
CA GLU A 177 -15.34 91.40 55.58
C GLU A 177 -16.54 92.22 55.07
N VAL A 178 -16.93 92.08 53.80
CA VAL A 178 -18.14 92.70 53.25
C VAL A 178 -19.40 92.16 53.93
N GLU A 179 -19.52 90.85 54.13
CA GLU A 179 -20.65 90.21 54.80
C GLU A 179 -20.79 90.71 56.25
N LYS A 180 -19.67 90.86 56.96
CA LYS A 180 -19.63 91.46 58.30
C LYS A 180 -20.12 92.90 58.28
N ARG A 181 -19.72 93.70 57.28
CA ARG A 181 -20.18 95.09 57.11
C ARG A 181 -21.65 95.16 56.73
N ILE A 182 -22.13 94.29 55.86
CA ILE A 182 -23.53 94.19 55.45
C ILE A 182 -24.41 93.80 56.64
N THR A 183 -23.97 92.86 57.48
CA THR A 183 -24.64 92.50 58.73
C THR A 183 -24.73 93.71 59.67
N HIS A 184 -23.66 94.51 59.75
CA HIS A 184 -23.67 95.74 60.54
C HIS A 184 -24.64 96.80 59.96
N VAL A 185 -24.62 97.01 58.64
CA VAL A 185 -25.56 97.92 57.96
C VAL A 185 -26.99 97.47 58.15
N LYS A 186 -27.29 96.17 58.05
CA LYS A 186 -28.61 95.62 58.34
C LYS A 186 -29.07 95.96 59.75
N GLY A 187 -28.19 95.78 60.74
CA GLY A 187 -28.45 96.17 62.12
C GLY A 187 -28.72 97.68 62.26
N LEU A 188 -27.97 98.51 61.54
CA LEU A 188 -28.21 99.96 61.49
C LEU A 188 -29.54 100.31 60.82
N SER A 189 -29.91 99.66 59.71
CA SER A 189 -31.19 99.87 59.03
C SER A 189 -32.35 99.45 59.93
N GLU A 190 -32.24 98.31 60.63
CA GLU A 190 -33.25 97.86 61.60
C GLU A 190 -33.37 98.83 62.78
N GLN A 191 -32.25 99.29 63.34
CA GLN A 191 -32.23 100.32 64.39
C GLN A 191 -32.82 101.65 63.90
N THR A 192 -32.47 102.08 62.70
CA THR A 192 -32.97 103.33 62.10
C THR A 192 -34.47 103.23 61.84
N ASN A 193 -34.94 102.07 61.38
CA ASN A 193 -36.37 101.80 61.19
C ASN A 193 -37.12 101.81 62.53
N MET A 194 -36.54 101.23 63.59
CA MET A 194 -37.11 101.27 64.94
C MET A 194 -37.15 102.69 65.51
N LEU A 195 -36.10 103.48 65.31
CA LEU A 195 -36.07 104.90 65.71
C LEU A 195 -37.09 105.73 64.94
N ALA A 196 -37.22 105.50 63.63
CA ALA A 196 -38.22 106.12 62.77
C ALA A 196 -39.64 105.76 63.20
N LEU A 197 -39.91 104.49 63.51
CA LEU A 197 -41.19 104.03 64.03
C LEU A 197 -41.53 104.70 65.37
N ASN A 198 -40.58 104.77 66.30
CA ASN A 198 -40.75 105.47 67.57
C ASN A 198 -41.03 106.96 67.36
N ALA A 199 -40.36 107.59 66.40
CA ALA A 199 -40.58 108.98 66.03
C ALA A 199 -41.96 109.21 65.36
N SER A 200 -42.42 108.31 64.47
CA SER A 200 -43.78 108.36 63.89
C SER A 200 -44.85 108.19 64.96
N ILE A 201 -44.64 107.31 65.95
CA ILE A 201 -45.54 107.15 67.10
C ILE A 201 -45.64 108.45 67.91
N GLU A 202 -44.51 109.07 68.25
CA GLU A 202 -44.50 110.29 69.07
C GLU A 202 -45.01 111.52 68.28
N ALA A 203 -44.77 111.55 66.97
CA ALA A 203 -45.34 112.55 66.06
C ALA A 203 -46.86 112.42 65.95
N ALA A 204 -47.40 111.19 65.87
CA ALA A 204 -48.84 110.96 65.92
C ALA A 204 -49.45 111.35 67.27
N ARG A 205 -48.69 111.18 68.37
CA ARG A 205 -49.09 111.55 69.74
C ARG A 205 -49.17 113.06 69.96
N ALA A 206 -48.36 113.85 69.25
CA ALA A 206 -48.37 115.31 69.27
C ALA A 206 -49.51 115.96 68.44
N GLY A 207 -50.33 115.17 67.74
CA GLY A 207 -51.49 115.65 66.97
C GLY A 207 -51.09 116.59 65.82
N GLU A 208 -51.81 117.71 65.65
CA GLU A 208 -51.57 118.68 64.55
C GLU A 208 -50.16 119.28 64.56
N TYR A 209 -49.54 119.44 65.75
CA TYR A 209 -48.19 120.00 65.88
C TYR A 209 -47.07 119.01 65.51
N GLY A 210 -47.38 117.71 65.41
CA GLY A 210 -46.44 116.65 65.06
C GLY A 210 -46.38 116.34 63.56
N HIS A 211 -47.23 116.96 62.73
CA HIS A 211 -47.41 116.56 61.33
C HIS A 211 -46.13 116.61 60.50
N GLY A 212 -45.30 117.66 60.67
CA GLY A 212 -44.00 117.75 59.99
C GLY A 212 -42.99 116.69 60.44
N PHE A 213 -43.02 116.29 61.72
CA PHE A 213 -42.18 115.21 62.25
C PHE A 213 -42.63 113.83 61.77
N ALA A 214 -43.95 113.61 61.61
CA ALA A 214 -44.51 112.37 61.08
C ALA A 214 -44.04 112.12 59.63
N VAL A 215 -44.08 113.15 58.78
CA VAL A 215 -43.59 113.04 57.39
C VAL A 215 -42.10 112.69 57.32
N VAL A 216 -41.28 113.28 58.20
CA VAL A 216 -39.84 112.96 58.27
C VAL A 216 -39.63 111.55 58.79
N ALA A 217 -40.34 111.13 59.84
CA ALA A 217 -40.22 109.81 60.41
C ALA A 217 -40.63 108.70 59.42
N ASP A 218 -41.72 108.88 58.67
CA ASP A 218 -42.11 107.96 57.59
C ASP A 218 -41.08 107.93 56.46
N GLY A 219 -40.49 109.09 56.10
CA GLY A 219 -39.40 109.17 55.13
C GLY A 219 -38.12 108.44 55.59
N VAL A 220 -37.79 108.49 56.88
CA VAL A 220 -36.65 107.76 57.46
C VAL A 220 -36.94 106.26 57.54
N SER A 221 -38.18 105.86 57.86
CA SER A 221 -38.60 104.45 57.86
C SER A 221 -38.54 103.86 56.45
N ASP A 222 -39.03 104.58 55.43
CA ASP A 222 -38.93 104.17 54.02
C ASP A 222 -37.46 104.05 53.57
N LEU A 223 -36.59 104.98 53.98
CA LEU A 223 -35.16 104.91 53.69
C LEU A 223 -34.50 103.69 54.36
N ALA A 224 -34.87 103.39 55.60
CA ALA A 224 -34.38 102.22 56.32
C ALA A 224 -34.87 100.90 55.69
N ALA A 225 -36.12 100.84 55.23
CA ALA A 225 -36.66 99.70 54.48
C ALA A 225 -35.91 99.49 53.15
N LYS A 226 -35.71 100.56 52.37
CA LYS A 226 -34.89 100.52 51.13
C LYS A 226 -33.46 100.06 51.39
N SER A 227 -32.87 100.46 52.52
CA SER A 227 -31.54 100.03 52.95
C SER A 227 -31.51 98.53 53.28
N SER A 228 -32.52 98.01 53.97
CA SER A 228 -32.66 96.56 54.24
C SER A 228 -32.84 95.75 52.96
N ASP A 229 -33.61 96.25 52.00
CA ASP A 229 -33.79 95.58 50.71
C ASP A 229 -32.50 95.57 49.87
N ALA A 230 -31.70 96.65 49.93
CA ALA A 230 -30.38 96.70 49.32
C ALA A 230 -29.42 95.67 49.95
N VAL A 231 -29.40 95.55 51.28
CA VAL A 231 -28.64 94.51 52.02
C VAL A 231 -29.03 93.11 51.53
N LYS A 232 -30.33 92.79 51.46
CA LYS A 232 -30.80 91.48 50.96
C LYS A 232 -30.41 91.20 49.51
N SER A 233 -30.32 92.24 48.68
CA SER A 233 -29.86 92.12 47.29
C SER A 233 -28.37 91.75 47.24
N ILE A 234 -27.56 92.38 48.11
CA ILE A 234 -26.13 92.09 48.23
C ILE A 234 -25.89 90.68 48.77
N GLU A 235 -26.62 90.26 49.82
CA GLU A 235 -26.56 88.89 50.34
C GLU A 235 -26.82 87.84 49.23
N ARG A 236 -27.87 88.06 48.40
CA ARG A 236 -28.17 87.19 47.26
C ARG A 236 -27.06 87.18 46.20
N ALA A 237 -26.44 88.33 45.93
CA ALA A 237 -25.34 88.42 44.98
C ALA A 237 -24.10 87.64 45.49
N LEU A 238 -23.80 87.73 46.79
CA LEU A 238 -22.71 86.98 47.43
C LEU A 238 -22.95 85.46 47.35
N GLU A 239 -24.16 85.02 47.69
CA GLU A 239 -24.52 83.60 47.60
C GLU A 239 -24.40 83.07 46.17
N SER A 240 -24.88 83.84 45.18
CA SER A 240 -24.74 83.49 43.77
C SER A 240 -23.29 83.39 43.33
N MET A 241 -22.42 84.23 43.87
CA MET A 241 -20.99 84.24 43.54
C MET A 241 -20.31 82.97 44.05
N ASN A 242 -20.52 82.62 45.32
CA ASN A 242 -20.00 81.40 45.94
C ASN A 242 -20.42 80.12 45.18
N LYS A 243 -21.69 80.04 44.74
CA LYS A 243 -22.17 78.91 43.92
C LYS A 243 -21.44 78.80 42.58
N LYS A 244 -21.18 79.93 41.90
CA LYS A 244 -20.43 79.93 40.64
C LYS A 244 -18.99 79.46 40.83
N PHE A 245 -18.36 79.83 41.94
CA PHE A 245 -17.01 79.40 42.27
C PHE A 245 -16.90 77.91 42.56
N ALA A 246 -17.79 77.37 43.40
CA ALA A 246 -17.82 75.93 43.66
C ALA A 246 -17.98 75.12 42.35
N SER A 247 -18.90 75.54 41.48
CA SER A 247 -19.12 74.89 40.18
C SER A 247 -17.92 74.96 39.24
N TRP A 248 -17.11 76.02 39.33
CA TRP A 248 -15.91 76.16 38.50
C TRP A 248 -14.80 75.22 38.97
N VAL A 249 -14.57 75.11 40.29
CA VAL A 249 -13.57 74.18 40.86
C VAL A 249 -13.90 72.74 40.49
N GLU A 250 -15.18 72.36 40.60
CA GLU A 250 -15.67 71.03 40.20
C GLU A 250 -15.38 70.77 38.70
N ARG A 251 -15.74 71.70 37.82
CA ARG A 251 -15.47 71.57 36.37
C ARG A 251 -13.99 71.43 36.03
N ALA A 252 -13.13 72.20 36.69
CA ALA A 252 -11.68 72.13 36.46
C ALA A 252 -11.10 70.78 36.90
N SER A 253 -11.53 70.26 38.05
CA SER A 253 -11.12 68.92 38.51
C SER A 253 -11.57 67.82 37.54
N GLY A 254 -12.77 67.93 36.98
CA GLY A 254 -13.30 66.99 35.99
C GLY A 254 -12.49 66.99 34.68
N GLN A 255 -12.00 68.15 34.22
CA GLN A 255 -11.16 68.23 33.02
C GLN A 255 -9.81 67.51 33.18
N ILE A 256 -9.18 67.59 34.36
CA ILE A 256 -7.92 66.89 34.64
C ILE A 256 -8.15 65.37 34.61
N GLU A 257 -9.25 64.89 35.22
CA GLU A 257 -9.59 63.47 35.20
C GLU A 257 -9.87 62.97 33.78
N GLN A 258 -10.60 63.76 32.98
CA GLN A 258 -10.88 63.46 31.57
C GLN A 258 -9.58 63.29 30.76
N THR A 259 -8.61 64.17 30.97
CA THR A 259 -7.31 64.13 30.29
C THR A 259 -6.51 62.88 30.65
N ASN A 260 -6.52 62.47 31.91
CA ASN A 260 -5.87 61.23 32.34
C ASN A 260 -6.53 59.99 31.69
N LYS A 261 -7.86 59.97 31.56
CA LYS A 261 -8.59 58.89 30.87
C LYS A 261 -8.23 58.81 29.38
N ILE A 262 -8.10 59.96 28.70
CA ILE A 262 -7.67 60.01 27.30
C ILE A 262 -6.26 59.43 27.13
N ASN A 263 -5.31 59.82 27.98
CA ASN A 263 -3.95 59.29 27.95
C ASN A 263 -3.91 57.77 28.15
N GLN A 264 -4.69 57.24 29.08
CA GLN A 264 -4.79 55.80 29.28
C GLN A 264 -5.35 55.10 28.03
N SER A 265 -6.41 55.65 27.41
CA SER A 265 -6.99 55.08 26.19
C SER A 265 -6.01 55.07 25.01
N VAL A 266 -5.13 56.07 24.91
CA VAL A 266 -4.07 56.09 23.89
C VAL A 266 -3.06 54.98 24.11
N GLN A 267 -2.62 54.75 25.36
CA GLN A 267 -1.71 53.65 25.70
C GLN A 267 -2.34 52.28 25.43
N ASP A 268 -3.62 52.10 25.75
CA ASP A 268 -4.34 50.86 25.47
C ASP A 268 -4.40 50.56 23.97
N LEU A 269 -4.60 51.59 23.13
CA LEU A 269 -4.58 51.48 21.68
C LEU A 269 -3.19 51.12 21.12
N GLU A 270 -2.11 51.66 21.70
CA GLU A 270 -0.74 51.29 21.33
C GLU A 270 -0.47 49.80 21.57
N HIS A 271 -0.90 49.26 22.71
CA HIS A 271 -0.80 47.83 23.01
C HIS A 271 -1.62 46.97 22.04
N ILE A 272 -2.83 47.41 21.66
CA ILE A 272 -3.66 46.70 20.66
C ILE A 272 -2.93 46.61 19.31
N ILE A 273 -2.24 47.69 18.89
CA ILE A 273 -1.49 47.70 17.63
C ILE A 273 -0.27 46.78 17.67
N GLU A 274 0.47 46.79 18.77
CA GLU A 274 1.61 45.88 18.94
C GLU A 274 1.15 44.42 18.90
N SER A 275 0.06 44.11 19.61
CA SER A 275 -0.58 42.79 19.57
C SER A 275 -1.04 42.42 18.16
N ASN A 276 -1.73 43.31 17.44
CA ASN A 276 -2.20 43.06 16.08
C ASN A 276 -1.03 42.82 15.10
N SER A 277 0.07 43.58 15.23
CA SER A 277 1.29 43.38 14.44
C SER A 277 1.90 42.00 14.67
N SER A 278 2.00 41.58 15.94
CA SER A 278 2.51 40.25 16.30
C SER A 278 1.61 39.12 15.77
N PHE A 279 0.28 39.31 15.84
CA PHE A 279 -0.71 38.38 15.32
C PHE A 279 -0.58 38.22 13.81
N VAL A 280 -0.53 39.33 13.06
CA VAL A 280 -0.35 39.31 11.60
C VAL A 280 0.93 38.57 11.20
N LYS A 281 2.05 38.78 11.92
CA LYS A 281 3.31 38.08 11.66
C LYS A 281 3.20 36.57 11.89
N THR A 282 2.50 36.18 12.96
CA THR A 282 2.27 34.77 13.29
C THR A 282 1.43 34.10 12.21
N VAL A 283 0.31 34.71 11.83
CA VAL A 283 -0.56 34.23 10.74
C VAL A 283 0.20 34.11 9.42
N GLN A 284 1.08 35.07 9.08
CA GLN A 284 1.90 34.97 7.87
C GLN A 284 2.85 33.77 7.91
N THR A 285 3.48 33.52 9.06
CA THR A 285 4.38 32.38 9.24
C THR A 285 3.62 31.05 9.11
N GLU A 286 2.41 30.96 9.67
CA GLU A 286 1.55 29.78 9.52
C GLU A 286 1.07 29.57 8.07
N ILE A 287 0.75 30.64 7.35
CA ILE A 287 0.40 30.60 5.93
C ILE A 287 1.57 30.06 5.11
N ASP A 288 2.80 30.52 5.38
CA ASP A 288 3.99 30.08 4.65
C ASP A 288 4.25 28.59 4.91
N ALA A 289 4.24 28.15 6.17
CA ALA A 289 4.39 26.73 6.53
C ALA A 289 3.30 25.83 5.93
N THR A 290 2.05 26.32 5.90
CA THR A 290 0.93 25.60 5.29
C THR A 290 1.05 25.56 3.76
N THR A 291 1.64 26.59 3.15
CA THR A 291 1.93 26.63 1.71
C THR A 291 2.96 25.56 1.34
N ASP A 292 4.03 25.45 2.11
CA ASP A 292 5.06 24.42 1.89
C ASP A 292 4.46 23.01 2.01
N SER A 293 3.67 22.76 3.07
CA SER A 293 2.96 21.49 3.27
C SER A 293 1.97 21.18 2.14
N TYR A 294 1.31 22.21 1.59
CA TYR A 294 0.41 22.07 0.45
C TYR A 294 1.15 21.63 -0.83
N LEU A 295 2.34 22.20 -1.09
CA LEU A 295 3.15 21.83 -2.24
C LEU A 295 3.67 20.38 -2.14
N GLU A 296 4.07 19.96 -0.94
CA GLU A 296 4.45 18.55 -0.68
C GLU A 296 3.28 17.60 -0.92
N LEU A 297 2.08 17.96 -0.44
CA LEU A 297 0.86 17.18 -0.68
C LEU A 297 0.55 17.07 -2.19
N GLU A 298 0.67 18.17 -2.94
CA GLU A 298 0.45 18.17 -4.38
C GLU A 298 1.42 17.23 -5.11
N GLN A 299 2.70 17.24 -4.72
CA GLN A 299 3.69 16.30 -5.24
C GLN A 299 3.31 14.84 -4.92
N GLN A 300 2.93 14.55 -3.68
CA GLN A 300 2.51 13.19 -3.28
C GLN A 300 1.30 12.71 -4.08
N ILE A 301 0.32 13.58 -4.35
CA ILE A 301 -0.84 13.25 -5.19
C ILE A 301 -0.39 12.85 -6.61
N GLN A 302 0.56 13.57 -7.21
CA GLN A 302 1.09 13.23 -8.53
C GLN A 302 1.86 11.90 -8.53
N GLU A 303 2.64 11.63 -7.49
CA GLU A 303 3.35 10.36 -7.32
C GLU A 303 2.38 9.19 -7.15
N ILE A 304 1.30 9.37 -6.38
CA ILE A 304 0.23 8.37 -6.25
C ILE A 304 -0.42 8.12 -7.61
N LYS A 305 -0.84 9.17 -8.34
CA LYS A 305 -1.43 9.02 -9.70
C LYS A 305 -0.52 8.22 -10.64
N LYS A 306 0.78 8.54 -10.65
CA LYS A 306 1.77 7.82 -11.46
C LYS A 306 1.91 6.36 -11.04
N THR A 307 2.01 6.11 -9.73
CA THR A 307 2.19 4.77 -9.17
C THR A 307 0.95 3.90 -9.45
N THR A 308 -0.24 4.44 -9.26
CA THR A 308 -1.52 3.80 -9.59
C THR A 308 -1.57 3.39 -11.06
N SER A 309 -1.15 4.27 -11.98
CA SER A 309 -1.09 3.94 -13.41
C SER A 309 -0.13 2.77 -13.70
N VAL A 310 1.09 2.80 -13.14
CA VAL A 310 2.08 1.72 -13.31
C VAL A 310 1.59 0.38 -12.74
N ILE A 311 0.91 0.40 -11.58
CA ILE A 311 0.32 -0.79 -10.96
C ILE A 311 -0.80 -1.35 -11.84
N SER A 312 -1.67 -0.49 -12.39
CA SER A 312 -2.73 -0.86 -13.32
C SER A 312 -2.19 -1.58 -14.55
N ASP A 313 -1.19 -0.98 -15.21
CA ASP A 313 -0.56 -1.54 -16.40
C ASP A 313 0.11 -2.88 -16.09
N SER A 314 0.78 -2.97 -14.94
CA SER A 314 1.44 -4.20 -14.48
C SER A 314 0.43 -5.32 -14.25
N ALA A 315 -0.70 -5.03 -13.59
CA ALA A 315 -1.75 -6.00 -13.36
C ALA A 315 -2.37 -6.49 -14.69
N GLY A 316 -2.58 -5.58 -15.66
CA GLY A 316 -3.02 -5.93 -17.01
C GLY A 316 -2.03 -6.85 -17.73
N GLN A 317 -0.73 -6.57 -17.64
CA GLN A 317 0.31 -7.44 -18.21
C GLN A 317 0.38 -8.81 -17.53
N ILE A 318 0.22 -8.90 -16.20
CA ILE A 318 0.18 -10.17 -15.47
C ILE A 318 -1.02 -10.99 -15.93
N SER A 319 -2.20 -10.38 -16.04
CA SER A 319 -3.40 -11.05 -16.53
C SER A 319 -3.21 -11.61 -17.95
N GLY A 320 -2.66 -10.81 -18.87
CA GLY A 320 -2.38 -11.26 -20.24
C GLY A 320 -1.31 -12.36 -20.31
N LYS A 321 -0.26 -12.29 -19.48
CA LYS A 321 0.75 -13.36 -19.37
C LYS A 321 0.14 -14.64 -18.79
N ALA A 322 -0.70 -14.55 -17.78
CA ALA A 322 -1.36 -15.72 -17.20
C ALA A 322 -2.26 -16.43 -18.22
N GLU A 323 -2.98 -15.67 -19.06
CA GLU A 323 -3.77 -16.22 -20.17
C GLU A 323 -2.91 -16.90 -21.24
N TYR A 324 -1.77 -16.31 -21.60
CA TYR A 324 -0.82 -16.93 -22.53
C TYR A 324 -0.22 -18.25 -22.00
N ILE A 325 0.14 -18.29 -20.70
CA ILE A 325 0.63 -19.53 -20.09
C ILE A 325 -0.51 -20.58 -20.06
N HIS A 326 -1.76 -20.16 -19.85
CA HIS A 326 -2.92 -21.06 -19.87
C HIS A 326 -3.08 -21.73 -21.24
N GLU A 327 -3.09 -20.94 -22.32
CA GLU A 327 -3.17 -21.46 -23.69
C GLU A 327 -1.99 -22.39 -24.03
N THR A 328 -0.79 -22.05 -23.54
CA THR A 328 0.40 -22.88 -23.74
C THR A 328 0.32 -24.20 -22.98
N ALA A 329 -0.19 -24.18 -21.75
CA ALA A 329 -0.39 -25.39 -20.94
C ALA A 329 -1.40 -26.34 -21.57
N ASP A 330 -2.47 -25.82 -22.17
CA ASP A 330 -3.45 -26.62 -22.91
C ASP A 330 -2.85 -27.26 -24.17
N LYS A 331 -2.02 -26.53 -24.94
CA LYS A 331 -1.30 -27.12 -26.08
C LYS A 331 -0.35 -28.23 -25.65
N ILE A 332 0.43 -28.01 -24.57
CA ILE A 332 1.33 -29.03 -24.02
C ILE A 332 0.54 -30.28 -23.61
N ARG A 333 -0.62 -30.10 -22.96
CA ARG A 333 -1.52 -31.21 -22.58
C ARG A 333 -1.98 -32.01 -23.79
N GLU A 334 -2.35 -31.33 -24.89
CA GLU A 334 -2.73 -31.98 -26.15
C GLU A 334 -1.54 -32.76 -26.74
N ASP A 335 -0.37 -32.14 -26.84
CA ASP A 335 0.85 -32.75 -27.39
C ASP A 335 1.27 -33.99 -26.59
N ILE A 336 1.19 -33.94 -25.25
CA ILE A 336 1.46 -35.10 -24.37
C ILE A 336 0.46 -36.22 -24.64
N GLY A 337 -0.82 -35.90 -24.84
CA GLY A 337 -1.84 -36.89 -25.19
C GLY A 337 -1.57 -37.58 -26.53
N VAL A 338 -1.01 -36.87 -27.51
CA VAL A 338 -0.58 -37.45 -28.79
C VAL A 338 0.68 -38.30 -28.61
N LEU A 339 1.68 -37.80 -27.87
CA LEU A 339 2.92 -38.51 -27.60
C LEU A 339 2.70 -39.81 -26.83
N ASP A 340 1.83 -39.82 -25.81
CA ASP A 340 1.50 -41.04 -25.06
C ASP A 340 0.91 -42.13 -25.97
N LYS A 341 0.03 -41.75 -26.91
CA LYS A 341 -0.51 -42.69 -27.91
C LYS A 341 0.59 -43.23 -28.82
N GLN A 342 1.47 -42.37 -29.32
CA GLN A 342 2.57 -42.76 -30.21
C GLN A 342 3.58 -43.68 -29.52
N VAL A 343 4.01 -43.32 -28.31
CA VAL A 343 4.92 -44.15 -27.49
C VAL A 343 4.29 -45.49 -27.18
N SER A 344 3.01 -45.51 -26.77
CA SER A 344 2.29 -46.76 -26.52
C SER A 344 2.27 -47.67 -27.75
N HIS A 345 1.99 -47.10 -28.93
CA HIS A 345 1.99 -47.84 -30.19
C HIS A 345 3.39 -48.36 -30.59
N SER A 346 4.43 -47.53 -30.44
CA SER A 346 5.82 -47.95 -30.72
C SER A 346 6.29 -49.06 -29.79
N VAL A 347 5.96 -48.97 -28.50
CA VAL A 347 6.26 -50.02 -27.52
C VAL A 347 5.54 -51.33 -27.89
N GLU A 348 4.24 -51.27 -28.21
CA GLU A 348 3.45 -52.43 -28.63
C GLU A 348 4.05 -53.12 -29.87
N MET A 349 4.52 -52.35 -30.85
CA MET A 349 5.14 -52.89 -32.06
C MET A 349 6.47 -53.62 -31.79
N ILE A 350 7.29 -53.09 -30.87
CA ILE A 350 8.61 -53.64 -30.55
C ILE A 350 8.52 -54.87 -29.64
N THR A 351 7.63 -54.84 -28.64
CA THR A 351 7.49 -55.94 -27.66
C THR A 351 6.98 -57.23 -28.27
N ASN A 352 6.26 -57.16 -29.40
CA ASN A 352 5.47 -58.27 -29.92
C ASN A 352 6.16 -59.09 -31.04
N GLN A 353 7.43 -58.81 -31.36
CA GLN A 353 8.08 -59.39 -32.55
C GLN A 353 9.43 -60.09 -32.32
N ASN A 354 10.06 -60.01 -31.14
CA ASN A 354 11.37 -60.65 -30.93
C ASN A 354 11.59 -61.20 -29.50
N PRO A 355 11.77 -62.53 -29.34
CA PRO A 355 11.95 -63.16 -28.02
C PRO A 355 13.32 -62.86 -27.36
N GLU A 356 14.38 -62.61 -28.13
CA GLU A 356 15.70 -62.23 -27.59
C GLU A 356 15.65 -60.83 -26.95
N TRP A 357 14.96 -59.90 -27.61
CA TRP A 357 14.74 -58.56 -27.08
C TRP A 357 13.93 -58.61 -25.78
N LEU A 358 12.86 -59.42 -25.76
CA LEU A 358 12.02 -59.53 -24.57
C LEU A 358 12.78 -60.14 -23.38
N LEU A 359 13.70 -61.06 -23.65
CA LEU A 359 14.57 -61.65 -22.64
C LEU A 359 15.51 -60.60 -22.02
N GLU A 360 16.19 -59.80 -22.85
CA GLU A 360 17.05 -58.71 -22.36
C GLU A 360 16.25 -57.58 -21.67
N PHE A 361 15.03 -57.32 -22.14
CA PHE A 361 14.10 -56.39 -21.50
C PHE A 361 13.74 -56.84 -20.08
N LEU A 362 13.35 -58.11 -19.88
CA LEU A 362 13.00 -58.65 -18.57
C LEU A 362 14.19 -58.64 -17.61
N LYS A 363 15.39 -59.03 -18.07
CA LYS A 363 16.62 -58.93 -17.27
C LYS A 363 16.87 -57.50 -16.80
N ARG A 364 16.59 -56.51 -17.65
CA ARG A 364 16.70 -55.10 -17.28
C ARG A 364 15.63 -54.68 -16.28
N ARG A 365 14.36 -55.07 -16.45
CA ARG A 365 13.31 -54.73 -15.48
C ARG A 365 13.56 -55.34 -14.11
N ARG A 366 14.18 -56.52 -14.05
CA ARG A 366 14.69 -57.11 -12.81
C ARG A 366 15.72 -56.21 -12.12
N ARG A 367 16.68 -55.64 -12.88
CA ARG A 367 17.65 -54.67 -12.34
C ARG A 367 16.98 -53.39 -11.84
N ASP A 368 15.99 -52.86 -12.56
CA ASP A 368 15.23 -51.68 -12.13
C ASP A 368 14.57 -51.93 -10.77
N HIS A 369 13.95 -53.10 -10.57
CA HIS A 369 13.30 -53.45 -9.30
C HIS A 369 14.30 -53.70 -8.17
N LEU A 370 15.49 -54.22 -8.47
CA LEU A 370 16.57 -54.33 -7.48
C LEU A 370 17.04 -52.94 -7.01
N LYS A 371 17.18 -51.99 -7.94
CA LYS A 371 17.49 -50.60 -7.61
C LYS A 371 16.37 -49.96 -6.80
N TRP A 372 15.12 -50.15 -7.20
CA TRP A 372 13.94 -49.66 -6.48
C TRP A 372 13.88 -50.22 -5.05
N MET A 373 14.14 -51.52 -4.85
CA MET A 373 14.23 -52.12 -3.51
C MET A 373 15.32 -51.48 -2.65
N THR A 374 16.46 -51.16 -3.26
CA THR A 374 17.56 -50.46 -2.56
C THR A 374 17.14 -49.06 -2.13
N GLU A 375 16.43 -48.32 -2.98
CA GLU A 375 15.89 -46.98 -2.67
C GLU A 375 14.83 -47.03 -1.56
N VAL A 376 13.93 -48.01 -1.60
CA VAL A 376 12.95 -48.26 -0.53
C VAL A 376 13.65 -48.57 0.79
N ASP A 377 14.67 -49.42 0.78
CA ASP A 377 15.42 -49.78 1.99
C ASP A 377 16.13 -48.57 2.60
N GLN A 378 16.76 -47.73 1.77
CA GLN A 378 17.38 -46.48 2.20
C GLN A 378 16.35 -45.51 2.81
N ALA A 379 15.16 -45.41 2.24
CA ALA A 379 14.08 -44.57 2.78
C ALA A 379 13.59 -45.08 4.15
N ILE A 380 13.46 -46.41 4.32
CA ILE A 380 13.12 -47.04 5.60
C ILE A 380 14.20 -46.75 6.65
N GLN A 381 15.48 -46.90 6.31
CA GLN A 381 16.60 -46.61 7.21
C GLN A 381 16.66 -45.13 7.61
N ALA A 382 16.36 -44.22 6.68
CA ALA A 382 16.28 -42.79 6.95
C ALA A 382 15.03 -42.39 7.75
N GLY A 383 13.99 -43.24 7.78
CA GLY A 383 12.72 -42.94 8.44
C GLY A 383 11.89 -41.88 7.71
N GLU A 384 12.19 -41.58 6.45
CA GLU A 384 11.57 -40.48 5.69
C GLU A 384 10.70 -41.03 4.56
N ALA A 385 9.38 -41.02 4.75
CA ALA A 385 8.42 -41.45 3.71
C ALA A 385 8.51 -40.63 2.41
N ALA A 386 9.03 -39.39 2.48
CA ALA A 386 9.22 -38.53 1.32
C ALA A 386 10.36 -38.99 0.38
N ARG A 387 11.28 -39.84 0.86
CA ARG A 387 12.38 -40.41 0.06
C ARG A 387 12.00 -41.68 -0.69
N LEU A 388 10.78 -42.19 -0.49
CA LEU A 388 10.35 -43.40 -1.18
C LEU A 388 10.22 -43.16 -2.69
N PRO A 389 10.63 -44.14 -3.52
CA PRO A 389 10.45 -44.07 -4.97
C PRO A 389 8.97 -44.21 -5.37
N GLN A 390 8.66 -44.17 -6.68
CA GLN A 390 7.30 -44.33 -7.20
C GLN A 390 6.63 -45.63 -6.68
N LEU A 391 5.46 -45.50 -6.04
CA LEU A 391 4.73 -46.59 -5.36
C LEU A 391 3.51 -47.08 -6.14
N ASP A 392 3.22 -46.48 -7.30
CA ASP A 392 2.17 -46.98 -8.18
C ASP A 392 2.71 -48.03 -9.15
N HIS A 393 2.27 -49.28 -8.96
CA HIS A 393 2.56 -50.41 -9.84
C HIS A 393 2.23 -50.15 -11.31
N ARG A 394 1.31 -49.26 -11.67
CA ARG A 394 0.99 -48.98 -13.09
C ARG A 394 1.93 -47.95 -13.72
N LYS A 395 2.71 -47.25 -12.90
CA LYS A 395 3.60 -46.14 -13.32
C LYS A 395 5.07 -46.53 -13.37
N CYS A 396 5.43 -47.74 -12.95
CA CYS A 396 6.79 -48.24 -13.13
C CYS A 396 6.96 -48.86 -14.54
N ASN A 397 8.20 -48.95 -15.01
CA ASN A 397 8.51 -49.48 -16.35
C ASN A 397 7.97 -50.89 -16.59
N MET A 398 7.98 -51.73 -15.56
CA MET A 398 7.44 -53.08 -15.63
C MET A 398 5.91 -53.07 -15.68
N GLY A 399 5.26 -52.22 -14.88
CA GLY A 399 3.82 -52.03 -14.88
C GLY A 399 3.29 -51.57 -16.22
N LEU A 400 3.92 -50.55 -16.80
CA LEU A 400 3.59 -50.07 -18.14
C LEU A 400 3.61 -51.21 -19.15
N TRP A 401 4.64 -52.07 -19.08
CA TRP A 401 4.74 -53.23 -19.95
C TRP A 401 3.68 -54.31 -19.64
N ILE A 402 3.48 -54.70 -18.36
CA ILE A 402 2.50 -55.73 -17.97
C ILE A 402 1.10 -55.40 -18.50
N TYR A 403 0.69 -54.13 -18.37
CA TYR A 403 -0.65 -53.67 -18.72
C TYR A 403 -0.83 -53.29 -20.20
N LYS A 404 0.26 -52.99 -20.93
CA LYS A 404 0.20 -52.59 -22.35
C LYS A 404 0.67 -53.69 -23.32
N SER A 405 1.35 -54.73 -22.84
CA SER A 405 1.85 -55.82 -23.70
C SER A 405 0.72 -56.67 -24.24
N ILE A 406 0.82 -57.08 -25.52
CA ILE A 406 -0.11 -58.04 -26.12
C ILE A 406 0.55 -59.40 -26.18
N VAL A 407 -0.03 -60.36 -25.47
CA VAL A 407 0.53 -61.70 -25.35
C VAL A 407 -0.14 -62.66 -26.34
N ARG A 408 0.66 -63.29 -27.21
CA ARG A 408 0.14 -64.02 -28.39
C ARG A 408 -0.09 -65.52 -28.15
N SER A 409 0.77 -66.19 -27.37
CA SER A 409 0.62 -67.61 -27.05
C SER A 409 0.01 -67.81 -25.66
N GLU A 410 -0.75 -68.89 -25.48
CA GLU A 410 -1.31 -69.25 -24.17
C GLU A 410 -0.22 -69.53 -23.13
N GLU A 411 0.91 -70.09 -23.55
CA GLU A 411 2.08 -70.31 -22.68
C GLU A 411 2.71 -69.00 -22.20
N GLN A 412 2.82 -67.99 -23.09
CA GLN A 412 3.30 -66.67 -22.71
C GLN A 412 2.31 -65.95 -21.79
N LYS A 413 0.99 -66.11 -22.00
CA LYS A 413 -0.04 -65.49 -21.14
C LYS A 413 0.07 -65.98 -19.70
N LEU A 414 0.36 -67.26 -19.51
CA LEU A 414 0.54 -67.87 -18.21
C LEU A 414 1.74 -67.27 -17.45
N VAL A 415 2.91 -67.20 -18.09
CA VAL A 415 4.11 -66.63 -17.45
C VAL A 415 4.02 -65.11 -17.27
N HIS A 416 3.30 -64.41 -18.16
CA HIS A 416 3.06 -62.98 -18.08
C HIS A 416 2.10 -62.57 -16.96
N GLY A 417 0.92 -63.21 -16.91
CA GLY A 417 -0.06 -62.96 -15.86
C GLY A 417 0.46 -63.35 -14.46
N ALA A 418 1.36 -64.33 -14.38
CA ALA A 418 1.96 -64.76 -13.12
C ALA A 418 2.82 -63.68 -12.42
N ILE A 419 3.27 -62.65 -13.15
CA ILE A 419 4.04 -61.53 -12.57
C ILE A 419 3.13 -60.42 -12.03
N GLU A 420 1.92 -60.26 -12.59
CA GLU A 420 1.06 -59.11 -12.30
C GLU A 420 0.64 -59.02 -10.82
N GLU A 421 0.12 -60.11 -10.26
CA GLU A 421 -0.38 -60.14 -8.88
C GLU A 421 0.74 -59.91 -7.85
N PRO A 422 1.90 -60.58 -7.94
CA PRO A 422 3.02 -60.31 -7.03
C PRO A 422 3.55 -58.88 -7.17
N HIS A 423 3.63 -58.36 -8.39
CA HIS A 423 4.08 -56.99 -8.67
C HIS A 423 3.15 -55.94 -8.05
N GLN A 424 1.83 -56.12 -8.15
CA GLN A 424 0.86 -55.26 -7.48
C GLN A 424 1.03 -55.32 -5.95
N ARG A 425 1.22 -56.51 -5.38
CA ARG A 425 1.46 -56.70 -3.94
C ARG A 425 2.74 -56.05 -3.45
N LEU A 426 3.82 -56.05 -4.24
CA LEU A 426 5.08 -55.41 -3.89
C LEU A 426 4.88 -53.90 -3.68
N HIS A 427 4.30 -53.23 -4.67
CA HIS A 427 4.03 -51.80 -4.62
C HIS A 427 2.99 -51.44 -3.55
N ALA A 428 1.96 -52.27 -3.35
CA ALA A 428 0.98 -52.07 -2.27
C ALA A 428 1.64 -52.17 -0.89
N THR A 429 2.55 -53.13 -0.68
CA THR A 429 3.28 -53.29 0.59
C THR A 429 4.18 -52.09 0.85
N ALA A 430 4.87 -51.56 -0.17
CA ALA A 430 5.67 -50.34 -0.02
C ALA A 430 4.82 -49.08 0.25
N ARG A 431 3.57 -49.03 -0.22
CA ARG A 431 2.61 -47.98 0.15
C ARG A 431 2.21 -48.06 1.63
N SER A 432 1.92 -49.26 2.14
CA SER A 432 1.67 -49.46 3.56
C SER A 432 2.89 -49.09 4.41
N ILE A 433 4.12 -49.34 3.93
CA ILE A 433 5.35 -48.87 4.57
C ILE A 433 5.40 -47.33 4.62
N ALA A 434 5.03 -46.66 3.52
CA ALA A 434 4.99 -45.19 3.47
C ALA A 434 4.03 -44.60 4.52
N GLU A 435 2.86 -45.21 4.68
CA GLU A 435 1.86 -44.82 5.69
C GLU A 435 2.39 -45.08 7.11
N ALA A 436 2.93 -46.27 7.38
CA ALA A 436 3.50 -46.61 8.68
C ALA A 436 4.70 -45.72 9.07
N LEU A 437 5.51 -45.29 8.10
CA LEU A 437 6.61 -44.32 8.29
C LEU A 437 6.09 -42.92 8.64
N ARG A 438 5.04 -42.43 7.95
CA ARG A 438 4.42 -41.13 8.27
C ARG A 438 3.83 -41.11 9.67
N ASP A 439 3.25 -42.23 10.09
CA ASP A 439 2.61 -42.38 11.40
C ASP A 439 3.58 -42.78 12.52
N GLY A 440 4.87 -42.98 12.22
CA GLY A 440 5.90 -43.33 13.20
C GLY A 440 5.82 -44.76 13.77
N ARG A 441 5.08 -45.67 13.12
CA ARG A 441 4.81 -47.04 13.57
C ARG A 441 5.98 -48.00 13.27
N LYS A 442 7.09 -47.86 13.99
CA LYS A 442 8.37 -48.56 13.70
C LYS A 442 8.30 -50.09 13.70
N GLN A 443 7.49 -50.70 14.57
CA GLN A 443 7.36 -52.16 14.63
C GLN A 443 6.67 -52.70 13.36
N GLU A 444 5.60 -52.04 12.92
CA GLU A 444 4.86 -52.37 11.71
C GLU A 444 5.70 -52.17 10.44
N VAL A 445 6.57 -51.15 10.42
CA VAL A 445 7.55 -50.98 9.32
C VAL A 445 8.51 -52.16 9.22
N GLY A 446 8.93 -52.74 10.35
CA GLY A 446 9.78 -53.95 10.37
C GLY A 446 9.08 -55.16 9.76
N GLU A 447 7.86 -55.44 10.21
CA GLU A 447 7.04 -56.55 9.70
C GLU A 447 6.71 -56.39 8.21
N LEU A 448 6.38 -55.16 7.78
CA LEU A 448 6.12 -54.88 6.37
C LEU A 448 7.38 -54.95 5.50
N ARG A 449 8.57 -54.65 6.02
CA ARG A 449 9.84 -54.80 5.31
C ARG A 449 10.16 -56.27 5.04
N GLU A 450 9.92 -57.16 6.01
CA GLU A 450 10.06 -58.61 5.81
C GLU A 450 9.08 -59.11 4.74
N LYS A 451 7.81 -58.69 4.83
CA LYS A 451 6.80 -59.02 3.81
C LYS A 451 7.16 -58.48 2.42
N LEU A 452 7.75 -57.28 2.33
CA LEU A 452 8.20 -56.71 1.06
C LEU A 452 9.31 -57.57 0.44
N GLN A 453 10.25 -58.06 1.25
CA GLN A 453 11.34 -58.94 0.81
C GLN A 453 10.78 -60.29 0.30
N GLU A 454 9.83 -60.90 1.00
CA GLU A 454 9.18 -62.15 0.57
C GLU A 454 8.50 -62.00 -0.79
N VAL A 455 7.77 -60.90 -1.00
CA VAL A 455 7.10 -60.61 -2.28
C VAL A 455 8.12 -60.33 -3.39
N PHE A 456 9.23 -59.65 -3.07
CA PHE A 456 10.31 -59.41 -4.04
C PHE A 456 10.96 -60.72 -4.51
N GLU A 457 11.20 -61.66 -3.60
CA GLU A 457 11.71 -63.00 -3.92
C GLU A 457 10.70 -63.81 -4.75
N GLU A 458 9.39 -63.67 -4.46
CA GLU A 458 8.33 -64.24 -5.27
C GLU A 458 8.38 -63.71 -6.70
N ILE A 459 8.46 -62.40 -6.89
CA ILE A 459 8.61 -61.75 -8.20
C ILE A 459 9.86 -62.26 -8.90
N ALA A 460 11.01 -62.33 -8.22
CA ALA A 460 12.26 -62.81 -8.80
C ALA A 460 12.14 -64.25 -9.34
N ARG A 461 11.40 -65.13 -8.65
CA ARG A 461 11.07 -66.47 -9.16
C ARG A 461 10.24 -66.41 -10.43
N ARG A 462 9.20 -65.57 -10.47
CA ARG A 462 8.36 -65.41 -11.69
C ARG A 462 9.13 -64.84 -12.87
N PHE A 463 10.08 -63.93 -12.62
CA PHE A 463 11.00 -63.46 -13.65
C PHE A 463 11.86 -64.60 -14.20
N ASN A 464 12.40 -65.46 -13.34
CA ASN A 464 13.20 -66.61 -13.80
C ASN A 464 12.35 -67.60 -14.63
N ASP A 465 11.09 -67.83 -14.25
CA ASP A 465 10.16 -68.68 -15.01
C ASP A 465 9.94 -68.11 -16.43
N TYR A 466 9.78 -66.79 -16.54
CA TYR A 466 9.62 -66.10 -17.83
C TYR A 466 10.92 -66.09 -18.63
N GLU A 467 12.07 -65.77 -18.01
CA GLU A 467 13.39 -65.83 -18.65
C GLU A 467 13.64 -67.23 -19.25
N PHE A 468 13.34 -68.29 -18.50
CA PHE A 468 13.49 -69.67 -18.97
C PHE A 468 12.55 -70.03 -20.14
N TYR A 469 11.31 -69.54 -20.12
CA TYR A 469 10.39 -69.68 -21.24
C TYR A 469 10.96 -69.02 -22.52
N LEU A 470 11.50 -67.81 -22.40
CA LEU A 470 12.08 -67.09 -23.54
C LEU A 470 13.38 -67.71 -24.02
N GLU A 471 14.27 -68.14 -23.13
CA GLU A 471 15.50 -68.85 -23.50
C GLU A 471 15.19 -70.11 -24.32
N LYS A 472 14.15 -70.87 -23.95
CA LYS A 472 13.68 -72.01 -24.76
C LYS A 472 13.21 -71.60 -26.15
N LEU A 473 12.48 -70.50 -26.27
CA LEU A 473 12.03 -69.99 -27.57
C LEU A 473 13.20 -69.52 -28.44
N VAL A 474 14.15 -68.78 -27.85
CA VAL A 474 15.36 -68.30 -28.54
C VAL A 474 16.21 -69.47 -29.02
N ILE A 475 16.44 -70.48 -28.18
CA ILE A 475 17.18 -71.69 -28.54
C ILE A 475 16.43 -72.50 -29.61
N GLY A 476 15.10 -72.61 -29.50
CA GLY A 476 14.26 -73.27 -30.50
C GLY A 476 14.29 -72.60 -31.88
N ASP A 477 14.26 -71.27 -31.92
CA ASP A 477 14.41 -70.50 -33.16
C ASP A 477 15.82 -70.60 -33.75
N ALA A 478 16.86 -70.60 -32.90
CA ALA A 478 18.25 -70.79 -33.33
C ALA A 478 18.48 -72.19 -33.92
N MET A 479 17.87 -73.24 -33.34
CA MET A 479 17.94 -74.60 -33.86
C MET A 479 17.17 -74.79 -35.17
N LYS A 480 16.00 -74.15 -35.34
CA LYS A 480 15.27 -74.16 -36.62
C LYS A 480 16.05 -73.46 -37.73
N LYS A 481 16.62 -72.28 -37.46
CA LYS A 481 17.46 -71.55 -38.42
C LYS A 481 18.75 -72.31 -38.79
N GLY A 482 19.28 -73.13 -37.87
CA GLY A 482 20.41 -74.02 -38.14
C GLY A 482 20.06 -75.31 -38.90
N GLN A 483 18.78 -75.65 -39.04
CA GLN A 483 18.30 -76.80 -39.83
C GLN A 483 17.79 -76.42 -41.23
N GLU A 484 17.49 -75.14 -41.48
CA GLU A 484 17.08 -74.60 -42.79
C GLU A 484 18.25 -74.03 -43.63
N ASN A 485 19.45 -73.95 -43.06
CA ASN A 485 20.73 -73.67 -43.76
C ASN A 485 21.49 -74.97 -44.02
#